data_AF-A0A7W1NL46-F1
#
_entry.id   AF-A0A7W1NL46-F1
#
_cell.length_a   1.000
_cell.length_b   1.000
_cell.length_c   1.000
_cell.angle_alpha   90.00
_cell.angle_beta   90.00
_cell.angle_gamma   90.00
#
_symmetry.space_group_name_H-M   'P 1'
#
loop_
_entity.id
_entity.type
_entity.pdbx_description
1 polymer ?
#
loop_
_entity_poly.entity_id
_entity_poly.type
_entity_poly.pdbx_seq_one_letter_code
_entity_poly.pdbx_strand_id
1 'polypeptide(L)'
;MFAPLRNNALLKLELRHTSISRRINWSFILLRVIPLTFLTFVALIPIFYFIDDSHMDWLPWMAIVLFTPRLVLAIRTISTGIQSVRQDMIQQRWEPLILTGISARKIVWSKWITIVRQNLPDQILFTLPTIGLALGISQFFQATYYCGRQITSGPYLDRVDLINSLFAPYCYNNNADYSWGYLKPSIEVFLIGCIIILILGYLESGLNASIGLIAGLSRLSVNGLSTFYGSVIRLSLLITILFSISSMHDFFRFANICNNLTYIITNHCAFLDNLERLSRRMYDTIELAAMPFLDQGTLLSANVMRPSDRRIRDITTPEPYPRKEIILKNEYDNRPVVLRNLIAAVISGFFYYLLIRFFLRRATRFAIVNHGASGTLEL
;
A
#
# COMPACT_ATOMS: atom_id res chain seq x y z
N MET A 1 0.92 -55.66 -38.83
CA MET A 1 1.40 -56.42 -37.65
C MET A 1 2.83 -55.94 -37.39
N PHE A 2 3.10 -55.48 -36.16
CA PHE A 2 4.38 -54.96 -35.60
C PHE A 2 4.99 -53.66 -36.15
N ALA A 3 4.56 -52.54 -35.56
CA ALA A 3 5.46 -51.41 -35.26
C ALA A 3 4.88 -50.51 -34.14
N PRO A 4 5.10 -50.84 -32.84
CA PRO A 4 5.28 -49.77 -31.87
C PRO A 4 6.27 -50.15 -30.74
N LEU A 5 7.57 -50.04 -30.96
CA LEU A 5 8.57 -50.16 -29.88
C LEU A 5 9.68 -49.10 -29.89
N ARG A 6 9.74 -48.24 -30.93
CA ARG A 6 10.84 -47.26 -31.09
C ARG A 6 10.62 -45.93 -30.34
N ASN A 7 9.38 -45.61 -29.92
CA ASN A 7 9.10 -44.34 -29.23
C ASN A 7 9.43 -44.33 -27.73
N ASN A 8 9.60 -45.48 -27.08
CA ASN A 8 9.90 -45.53 -25.64
C ASN A 8 11.36 -45.25 -25.31
N ALA A 9 12.30 -45.49 -26.23
CA ALA A 9 13.72 -45.22 -26.00
C ALA A 9 14.05 -43.72 -26.07
N LEU A 10 13.41 -43.01 -27.01
CA LEU A 10 13.60 -41.57 -27.20
C LEU A 10 12.99 -40.76 -26.04
N LEU A 11 11.80 -41.17 -25.59
CA LEU A 11 11.13 -40.57 -24.43
C LEU A 11 11.88 -40.86 -23.11
N LYS A 12 12.53 -42.03 -22.97
CA LYS A 12 13.43 -42.32 -21.83
C LYS A 12 14.74 -41.53 -21.88
N LEU A 13 15.24 -41.19 -23.07
CA LEU A 13 16.44 -40.37 -23.24
C LEU A 13 16.17 -38.89 -22.94
N GLU A 14 15.02 -38.35 -23.35
CA GLU A 14 14.57 -37.00 -22.94
C GLU A 14 14.28 -36.91 -21.42
N LEU A 15 13.70 -37.97 -20.84
CA LEU A 15 13.49 -38.04 -19.38
C LEU A 15 14.80 -38.23 -18.59
N ARG A 16 15.85 -38.81 -19.18
CA ARG A 16 17.19 -38.88 -18.55
C ARG A 16 17.98 -37.58 -18.71
N HIS A 17 17.77 -36.83 -19.79
CA HIS A 17 18.41 -35.53 -19.95
C HIS A 17 17.80 -34.42 -19.08
N THR A 18 16.55 -34.61 -18.61
CA THR A 18 15.91 -33.69 -17.65
C THR A 18 16.21 -34.01 -16.19
N SER A 19 16.83 -35.15 -15.86
CA SER A 19 17.11 -35.55 -14.48
C SER A 19 18.52 -35.25 -13.98
N ILE A 20 19.42 -34.76 -14.83
CA ILE A 20 20.82 -34.51 -14.46
C ILE A 20 21.13 -33.02 -14.63
N SER A 21 21.60 -32.42 -13.54
CA SER A 21 21.90 -31.00 -13.34
C SER A 21 20.71 -30.12 -12.92
N ARG A 22 20.15 -30.40 -11.72
CA ARG A 22 19.74 -29.32 -10.81
C ARG A 22 21.00 -28.52 -10.42
N ARG A 23 21.54 -27.74 -11.36
CA ARG A 23 22.46 -26.65 -11.02
C ARG A 23 21.65 -25.75 -10.10
N ILE A 24 22.12 -25.62 -8.85
CA ILE A 24 21.63 -24.60 -7.95
C ILE A 24 21.64 -23.30 -8.75
N ASN A 25 20.47 -22.73 -8.98
CA ASN A 25 20.34 -21.55 -9.81
C ASN A 25 20.80 -20.37 -8.95
N TRP A 26 22.12 -20.19 -8.83
CA TRP A 26 22.73 -19.18 -7.98
C TRP A 26 22.19 -17.78 -8.28
N SER A 27 21.78 -17.52 -9.52
CA SER A 27 21.07 -16.29 -9.90
C SER A 27 19.79 -16.06 -9.07
N PHE A 28 19.00 -17.11 -8.81
CA PHE A 28 17.80 -17.04 -8.00
C PHE A 28 18.13 -16.76 -6.52
N ILE A 29 19.13 -17.43 -5.97
CA ILE A 29 19.54 -17.24 -4.57
C ILE A 29 20.07 -15.82 -4.36
N LEU A 30 20.97 -15.37 -5.24
CA LEU A 30 21.68 -14.10 -5.08
C LEU A 30 20.77 -12.89 -5.36
N LEU A 31 19.83 -13.00 -6.31
CA LEU A 31 18.92 -11.91 -6.66
C LEU A 31 17.61 -11.89 -5.85
N ARG A 32 17.22 -13.00 -5.22
CA ARG A 32 15.95 -13.04 -4.45
C ARG A 32 16.14 -13.34 -2.97
N VAL A 33 16.89 -14.39 -2.62
CA VAL A 33 16.97 -14.85 -1.24
C VAL A 33 17.80 -13.88 -0.40
N ILE A 34 18.99 -13.49 -0.86
CA ILE A 34 19.86 -12.58 -0.10
C ILE A 34 19.20 -11.20 0.13
N PRO A 35 18.68 -10.50 -0.91
CA PRO A 35 18.01 -9.22 -0.70
C PRO A 35 16.80 -9.36 0.20
N LEU A 36 16.02 -10.44 0.07
CA LEU A 36 14.89 -10.67 0.97
C LEU A 36 15.35 -10.83 2.41
N THR A 37 16.35 -11.68 2.67
CA THR A 37 16.84 -11.90 4.03
C THR A 37 17.31 -10.59 4.65
N PHE A 38 18.06 -9.79 3.91
CA PHE A 38 18.47 -8.45 4.33
C PHE A 38 17.27 -7.55 4.64
N LEU A 39 16.28 -7.47 3.75
CA LEU A 39 15.07 -6.67 3.97
C LEU A 39 14.27 -7.15 5.19
N THR A 40 14.19 -8.47 5.42
CA THR A 40 13.54 -9.01 6.60
C THR A 40 14.30 -8.63 7.87
N PHE A 41 15.64 -8.66 7.87
CA PHE A 41 16.42 -8.19 9.03
C PHE A 41 16.17 -6.71 9.31
N VAL A 42 16.17 -5.85 8.29
CA VAL A 42 15.86 -4.42 8.43
C VAL A 42 14.45 -4.21 8.99
N ALA A 43 13.47 -4.98 8.49
CA ALA A 43 12.10 -4.87 8.95
C ALA A 43 11.85 -5.42 10.36
N LEU A 44 12.74 -6.28 10.87
CA LEU A 44 12.68 -6.77 12.25
C LEU A 44 13.30 -5.77 13.24
N ILE A 45 14.02 -4.73 12.78
CA ILE A 45 14.63 -3.71 13.66
C ILE A 45 13.63 -3.16 14.67
N PRO A 46 12.40 -2.75 14.32
CA PRO A 46 11.43 -2.19 15.28
C PRO A 46 10.96 -3.17 16.36
N ILE A 47 11.21 -4.47 16.19
CA ILE A 47 10.89 -5.49 17.21
C ILE A 47 11.95 -5.49 18.31
N PHE A 48 13.21 -5.24 17.96
CA PHE A 48 14.36 -5.30 18.87
C PHE A 48 14.82 -3.92 19.34
N TYR A 49 14.66 -2.91 18.49
CA TYR A 49 15.15 -1.56 18.69
C TYR A 49 14.01 -0.57 18.52
N PHE A 50 13.75 0.19 19.57
CA PHE A 50 12.69 1.19 19.57
C PHE A 50 13.14 2.45 18.83
N ILE A 51 12.28 2.96 17.95
CA ILE A 51 12.52 4.22 17.25
C ILE A 51 11.96 5.35 18.13
N ASP A 52 12.83 5.95 18.94
CA ASP A 52 12.54 7.17 19.69
C ASP A 52 12.91 8.43 18.87
N ASP A 53 12.67 9.61 19.46
CA ASP A 53 12.98 10.89 18.82
C ASP A 53 14.48 11.07 18.53
N SER A 54 15.38 10.39 19.26
CA SER A 54 16.83 10.44 18.99
C SER A 54 17.25 9.60 17.79
N HIS A 55 16.42 8.65 17.35
CA HIS A 55 16.66 7.78 16.20
C HIS A 55 15.66 8.02 15.06
N MET A 56 14.96 9.16 15.05
CA MET A 56 13.98 9.50 14.01
C MET A 56 14.56 9.41 12.59
N ASP A 57 15.83 9.77 12.41
CA ASP A 57 16.49 9.73 11.11
C ASP A 57 16.56 8.31 10.51
N TRP A 58 16.40 7.25 11.30
CA TRP A 58 16.40 5.87 10.81
C TRP A 58 15.13 5.53 10.03
N LEU A 59 14.00 6.16 10.35
CA LEU A 59 12.71 5.83 9.76
C LEU A 59 12.65 6.17 8.25
N PRO A 60 13.14 7.33 7.78
CA PRO A 60 13.34 7.60 6.36
C PRO A 60 14.26 6.59 5.67
N TRP A 61 15.38 6.19 6.29
CA TRP A 61 16.29 5.19 5.71
C TRP A 61 15.62 3.83 5.58
N MET A 62 14.91 3.39 6.61
CA MET A 62 14.11 2.17 6.57
C MET A 62 13.04 2.25 5.48
N ALA A 63 12.32 3.37 5.37
CA ALA A 63 11.33 3.57 4.33
C ALA A 63 11.96 3.43 2.93
N ILE A 64 13.10 4.10 2.66
CA ILE A 64 13.81 4.00 1.37
C ILE A 64 14.19 2.54 1.08
N VAL A 65 14.82 1.86 2.03
CA VAL A 65 15.28 0.48 1.87
C VAL A 65 14.11 -0.49 1.63
N LEU A 66 12.97 -0.27 2.29
CA LEU A 66 11.81 -1.17 2.23
C LEU A 66 10.85 -0.85 1.07
N PHE A 67 10.78 0.39 0.60
CA PHE A 67 9.96 0.79 -0.56
C PHE A 67 10.66 0.56 -1.91
N THR A 68 11.99 0.68 -1.98
CA THR A 68 12.74 0.50 -3.24
C THR A 68 12.46 -0.86 -3.92
N PRO A 69 12.50 -2.01 -3.22
CA PRO A 69 12.17 -3.31 -3.81
C PRO A 69 10.74 -3.38 -4.35
N ARG A 70 9.79 -2.65 -3.75
CA ARG A 70 8.39 -2.62 -4.20
C ARG A 70 8.23 -1.89 -5.52
N LEU A 71 8.95 -0.78 -5.71
CA LEU A 71 9.00 -0.10 -7.00
C LEU A 71 9.55 -1.05 -8.08
N VAL A 72 10.61 -1.80 -7.76
CA VAL A 72 11.17 -2.81 -8.66
C VAL A 72 10.15 -3.89 -9.00
N LEU A 73 9.39 -4.39 -8.02
CA LEU A 73 8.31 -5.37 -8.25
C LEU A 73 7.17 -4.81 -9.11
N ALA A 74 6.79 -3.54 -8.92
CA ALA A 74 5.79 -2.88 -9.73
C ALA A 74 6.24 -2.80 -11.20
N ILE A 75 7.46 -2.30 -11.45
CA ILE A 75 8.07 -2.24 -12.78
C ILE A 75 8.18 -3.63 -13.41
N ARG A 76 8.59 -4.64 -12.63
CA ARG A 76 8.69 -6.02 -13.09
C ARG A 76 7.32 -6.59 -13.45
N THR A 77 6.29 -6.34 -12.65
CA THR A 77 4.90 -6.76 -12.91
C THR A 77 4.38 -6.14 -14.21
N ILE A 78 4.63 -4.84 -14.40
CA ILE A 78 4.30 -4.11 -15.63
C ILE A 78 5.03 -4.72 -16.83
N SER A 79 6.33 -4.98 -16.68
CA SER A 79 7.18 -5.60 -17.72
C SER A 79 6.71 -7.01 -18.10
N THR A 80 6.37 -7.85 -17.14
CA THR A 80 5.78 -9.18 -17.38
C THR A 80 4.47 -9.05 -18.13
N GLY A 81 3.61 -8.10 -17.76
CA GLY A 81 2.37 -7.81 -18.48
C GLY A 81 2.61 -7.45 -19.95
N ILE A 82 3.57 -6.55 -20.21
CA ILE A 82 3.97 -6.15 -21.56
C ILE A 82 4.52 -7.34 -22.36
N GLN A 83 5.45 -8.10 -21.78
CA GLN A 83 6.07 -9.26 -22.44
C GLN A 83 5.04 -10.33 -22.77
N SER A 84 4.07 -10.57 -21.89
CA SER A 84 2.99 -11.53 -22.11
C SER A 84 2.09 -11.19 -23.30
N VAL A 85 1.95 -9.89 -23.63
CA VAL A 85 1.21 -9.44 -24.81
C VAL A 85 2.12 -9.49 -26.04
N ARG A 86 3.36 -9.00 -25.91
CA ARG A 86 4.34 -8.95 -26.99
C ARG A 86 4.67 -10.33 -27.55
N GLN A 87 4.84 -11.34 -26.68
CA GLN A 87 5.09 -12.71 -27.12
C GLN A 87 3.94 -13.26 -27.96
N ASP A 88 2.70 -13.02 -27.56
CA ASP A 88 1.53 -13.46 -28.33
C ASP A 88 1.42 -12.74 -29.67
N MET A 89 1.81 -11.46 -29.73
CA MET A 89 1.85 -10.69 -30.99
C MET A 89 2.91 -11.23 -31.94
N ILE A 90 4.13 -11.46 -31.46
CA ILE A 90 5.23 -11.99 -32.28
C ILE A 90 4.90 -13.39 -32.79
N GLN A 91 4.26 -14.22 -31.97
CA GLN A 91 3.88 -15.58 -32.33
C GLN A 91 2.58 -15.66 -33.15
N GLN A 92 1.98 -14.52 -33.52
CA GLN A 92 0.70 -14.44 -34.23
C GLN A 92 -0.42 -15.25 -33.56
N ARG A 93 -0.33 -15.50 -32.24
CA ARG A 93 -1.30 -16.31 -31.49
C ARG A 93 -2.65 -15.63 -31.32
N TRP A 94 -2.70 -14.32 -31.55
CA TRP A 94 -3.93 -13.54 -31.52
C TRP A 94 -4.91 -13.96 -32.62
N GLU A 95 -4.44 -14.26 -33.84
CA GLU A 95 -5.32 -14.63 -34.95
C GLU A 95 -6.09 -15.95 -34.68
N PRO A 96 -5.44 -17.06 -34.24
CA PRO A 96 -6.15 -18.26 -33.84
C PRO A 96 -7.13 -18.03 -32.69
N LEU A 97 -6.75 -17.22 -31.69
CA LEU A 97 -7.62 -16.91 -30.54
C LEU A 97 -8.90 -16.21 -30.98
N ILE A 98 -8.82 -15.34 -31.99
CA ILE A 98 -9.99 -14.66 -32.55
C ILE A 98 -10.89 -15.65 -33.30
N LEU A 99 -10.29 -16.57 -34.05
CA LEU A 99 -11.02 -17.61 -34.78
C LEU A 99 -11.75 -18.60 -33.86
N THR A 100 -11.28 -18.79 -32.62
CA THR A 100 -11.97 -19.66 -31.64
C THR A 100 -13.27 -19.07 -31.08
N GLY A 101 -13.63 -17.82 -31.39
CA GLY A 101 -14.85 -17.16 -30.89
C GLY A 101 -14.77 -16.79 -29.39
N ILE A 102 -13.61 -16.91 -28.76
CA ILE A 102 -13.41 -16.48 -27.38
C ILE A 102 -13.39 -14.95 -27.33
N SER A 103 -14.24 -14.35 -26.49
CA SER A 103 -14.30 -12.90 -26.36
C SER A 103 -12.96 -12.30 -25.89
N ALA A 104 -12.57 -11.17 -26.48
CA ALA A 104 -11.34 -10.45 -26.12
C ALA A 104 -11.25 -10.16 -24.61
N ARG A 105 -12.40 -9.91 -23.97
CA ARG A 105 -12.52 -9.70 -22.53
C ARG A 105 -12.01 -10.91 -21.74
N LYS A 106 -12.39 -12.14 -22.14
CA LYS A 106 -11.97 -13.38 -21.47
C LYS A 106 -10.48 -13.62 -21.64
N ILE A 107 -9.91 -13.30 -22.80
CA ILE A 107 -8.47 -13.40 -23.07
C ILE A 107 -7.69 -12.43 -22.16
N VAL A 108 -8.07 -11.15 -22.16
CA VAL A 108 -7.42 -10.13 -21.33
C VAL A 108 -7.51 -10.47 -19.84
N TRP A 109 -8.69 -10.92 -19.38
CA TRP A 109 -8.90 -11.34 -18.00
C TRP A 109 -8.04 -12.55 -17.61
N SER A 110 -7.96 -13.56 -18.49
CA SER A 110 -7.12 -14.75 -18.28
C SER A 110 -5.63 -14.38 -18.15
N LYS A 111 -5.14 -13.49 -19.02
CA LYS A 111 -3.78 -12.96 -18.93
C LYS A 111 -3.55 -12.19 -17.63
N TRP A 112 -4.49 -11.32 -17.26
CA TRP A 112 -4.42 -10.56 -16.02
C TRP A 112 -4.31 -11.49 -14.80
N ILE A 113 -5.19 -12.50 -14.69
CA ILE A 113 -5.12 -13.51 -13.62
C ILE A 113 -3.76 -14.20 -13.61
N THR A 114 -3.26 -14.59 -14.77
CA THR A 114 -1.98 -15.31 -14.89
C THR A 114 -0.82 -14.46 -14.37
N ILE A 115 -0.76 -13.18 -14.75
CA ILE A 115 0.27 -12.23 -14.30
C ILE A 115 0.17 -12.02 -12.79
N VAL A 116 -1.04 -11.80 -12.26
CA VAL A 116 -1.26 -11.62 -10.82
C VAL A 116 -0.83 -12.86 -10.04
N ARG A 117 -1.26 -14.05 -10.48
CA ARG A 117 -0.90 -15.33 -9.84
C ARG A 117 0.61 -15.58 -9.85
N GLN A 118 1.31 -15.21 -10.92
CA GLN A 118 2.77 -15.34 -11.01
C GLN A 118 3.51 -14.38 -10.06
N ASN A 119 2.99 -13.17 -9.86
CA ASN A 119 3.62 -12.18 -8.98
C ASN A 119 3.18 -12.30 -7.52
N LEU A 120 2.08 -12.99 -7.23
CA LEU A 120 1.53 -13.14 -5.87
C LEU A 120 2.54 -13.65 -4.83
N PRO A 121 3.36 -14.70 -5.09
CA PRO A 121 4.31 -15.18 -4.11
C PRO A 121 5.37 -14.14 -3.78
N ASP A 122 5.87 -13.44 -4.80
CA ASP A 122 6.84 -12.35 -4.62
C ASP A 122 6.17 -11.22 -3.82
N GLN A 123 4.93 -10.83 -4.12
CA GLN A 123 4.21 -9.78 -3.36
C GLN A 123 4.05 -10.14 -1.88
N ILE A 124 3.61 -11.36 -1.56
CA ILE A 124 3.47 -11.83 -0.16
C ILE A 124 4.81 -11.76 0.55
N LEU A 125 5.88 -12.23 -0.10
CA LEU A 125 7.24 -12.22 0.43
C LEU A 125 7.70 -10.79 0.78
N PHE A 126 7.39 -9.82 -0.09
CA PHE A 126 7.70 -8.40 0.11
C PHE A 126 6.66 -7.62 0.96
N THR A 127 5.58 -8.27 1.43
CA THR A 127 4.70 -7.67 2.45
C THR A 127 5.26 -7.82 3.87
N LEU A 128 6.07 -8.85 4.15
CA LEU A 128 6.69 -9.03 5.47
C LEU A 128 7.53 -7.83 5.89
N PRO A 129 8.40 -7.26 5.02
CA PRO A 129 9.20 -6.12 5.43
C PRO A 129 8.34 -4.86 5.70
N THR A 130 7.17 -4.80 5.07
CA THR A 130 6.20 -3.70 5.23
C THR A 130 5.43 -3.80 6.52
N ILE A 131 5.09 -5.01 6.96
CA ILE A 131 4.52 -5.22 8.29
C ILE A 131 5.50 -4.70 9.34
N GLY A 132 6.79 -4.99 9.19
CA GLY A 132 7.84 -4.44 10.06
C GLY A 132 7.94 -2.92 10.02
N LEU A 133 7.89 -2.31 8.83
CA LEU A 133 7.85 -0.85 8.68
C LEU A 133 6.60 -0.24 9.34
N ALA A 134 5.43 -0.84 9.14
CA ALA A 134 4.17 -0.40 9.73
C ALA A 134 4.23 -0.44 11.26
N LEU A 135 4.83 -1.49 11.84
CA LEU A 135 5.10 -1.56 13.26
C LEU A 135 6.04 -0.45 13.74
N GLY A 136 7.15 -0.22 13.05
CA GLY A 136 8.09 0.86 13.41
C GLY A 136 7.46 2.24 13.33
N ILE A 137 6.63 2.49 12.31
CA ILE A 137 5.85 3.72 12.18
C ILE A 137 4.83 3.84 13.32
N SER A 138 4.13 2.77 13.68
CA SER A 138 3.16 2.80 14.79
C SER A 138 3.83 3.10 16.14
N GLN A 139 5.04 2.56 16.35
CA GLN A 139 5.84 2.87 17.53
C GLN A 139 6.28 4.33 17.52
N PHE A 140 6.78 4.82 16.39
CA PHE A 140 7.19 6.22 16.23
C PHE A 140 6.05 7.18 16.53
N PHE A 141 4.85 6.97 15.96
CA PHE A 141 3.68 7.81 16.22
C PHE A 141 3.20 7.80 17.68
N GLN A 142 3.58 6.78 18.46
CA GLN A 142 3.30 6.71 19.89
C GLN A 142 4.40 7.34 20.75
N ALA A 143 5.65 7.17 20.32
CA ALA A 143 6.85 7.60 21.01
C ALA A 143 7.05 9.12 20.94
N THR A 144 6.66 9.70 19.81
CA THR A 144 7.21 10.99 19.43
C THR A 144 6.59 12.16 20.18
N TYR A 145 7.45 13.04 20.69
CA TYR A 145 7.03 14.30 21.31
C TYR A 145 6.41 15.29 20.30
N TYR A 146 6.65 15.10 18.99
CA TYR A 146 6.11 15.96 17.94
C TYR A 146 4.57 15.95 17.92
N CYS A 147 3.96 14.81 18.26
CA CYS A 147 2.52 14.61 18.24
C CYS A 147 1.75 15.22 19.44
N GLY A 148 2.43 15.67 20.50
CA GLY A 148 1.81 16.02 21.78
C GLY A 148 1.96 17.47 22.25
N ARG A 149 2.89 18.26 21.69
CA ARG A 149 3.13 19.65 22.15
C ARG A 149 3.05 20.66 21.01
N GLN A 150 2.19 21.67 21.18
CA GLN A 150 2.39 22.99 20.56
C GLN A 150 3.72 23.54 21.09
N ILE A 151 4.82 23.30 20.37
CA ILE A 151 6.11 23.92 20.69
C ILE A 151 5.99 25.38 20.26
N THR A 152 5.76 26.27 21.24
CA THR A 152 5.36 27.66 21.01
C THR A 152 6.53 28.61 20.66
N SER A 153 7.78 28.16 20.59
CA SER A 153 8.89 29.00 20.09
C SER A 153 10.20 28.22 19.86
N GLY A 154 10.94 28.57 18.80
CA GLY A 154 12.30 28.08 18.51
C GLY A 154 12.60 27.83 17.02
N PRO A 155 13.88 27.81 16.60
CA PRO A 155 14.29 27.57 15.20
C PRO A 155 14.01 26.14 14.70
N TYR A 156 13.54 25.26 15.58
CA TYR A 156 13.04 23.93 15.23
C TYR A 156 11.57 23.94 14.75
N LEU A 157 10.86 25.09 14.82
CA LEU A 157 9.44 25.19 14.45
C LEU A 157 9.15 24.74 13.02
N ASP A 158 9.92 25.18 12.02
CA ASP A 158 9.58 24.90 10.62
C ASP A 158 9.61 23.39 10.29
N ARG A 159 10.56 22.65 10.88
CA ARG A 159 10.67 21.19 10.68
C ARG A 159 9.57 20.45 11.45
N VAL A 160 9.30 20.88 12.68
CA VAL A 160 8.25 20.33 13.53
C VAL A 160 6.87 20.56 12.92
N ASP A 161 6.62 21.75 12.38
CA ASP A 161 5.34 22.12 11.78
C ASP A 161 5.07 21.34 10.50
N LEU A 162 6.08 21.08 9.67
CA LEU A 162 5.92 20.24 8.48
C LEU A 162 5.64 18.77 8.85
N ILE A 163 6.36 18.22 9.83
CA ILE A 163 6.16 16.85 10.29
C ILE A 163 4.78 16.72 10.95
N ASN A 164 4.42 17.69 11.81
CA ASN A 164 3.11 17.73 12.45
C ASN A 164 2.00 17.94 11.45
N SER A 165 2.18 18.75 10.41
CA SER A 165 1.13 18.97 9.42
C SER A 165 0.88 17.74 8.55
N LEU A 166 1.94 17.00 8.20
CA LEU A 166 1.86 15.78 7.38
C LEU A 166 1.41 14.55 8.19
N PHE A 167 1.79 14.46 9.47
CA PHE A 167 1.54 13.28 10.29
C PHE A 167 0.51 13.48 11.42
N ALA A 168 -0.06 14.68 11.57
CA ALA A 168 -1.14 14.96 12.53
C ALA A 168 -2.28 13.93 12.50
N PRO A 169 -2.77 13.45 11.33
CA PRO A 169 -3.84 12.44 11.29
C PRO A 169 -3.47 11.08 11.90
N TYR A 170 -2.16 10.83 12.05
CA TYR A 170 -1.56 9.58 12.52
C TYR A 170 -0.96 9.69 13.92
N CYS A 171 -0.82 10.92 14.43
CA CYS A 171 -0.28 11.22 15.73
C CYS A 171 -1.16 10.71 16.88
N TYR A 172 -0.53 10.08 17.87
CA TYR A 172 -1.21 9.63 19.08
C TYR A 172 -0.99 10.64 20.19
N ASN A 173 -2.07 11.20 20.73
CA ASN A 173 -2.00 12.15 21.82
C ASN A 173 -1.55 11.42 23.09
N ASN A 174 -0.27 11.49 23.45
CA ASN A 174 0.31 10.74 24.54
C ASN A 174 0.93 11.69 25.56
N ASN A 175 0.11 12.12 26.53
CA ASN A 175 0.54 12.94 27.67
C ASN A 175 1.14 12.13 28.82
N ALA A 176 1.33 10.82 28.66
CA ALA A 176 1.83 9.96 29.73
C ALA A 176 3.32 9.66 29.52
N ASP A 177 4.11 9.88 30.56
CA ASP A 177 5.48 9.42 30.67
C ASP A 177 5.49 7.88 30.58
N TYR A 178 5.74 7.31 29.39
CA TYR A 178 5.65 5.85 29.23
C TYR A 178 6.96 5.13 29.55
N SER A 179 6.81 4.13 30.40
CA SER A 179 7.76 3.04 30.58
C SER A 179 7.69 2.05 29.40
N TRP A 180 8.83 1.41 29.15
CA TRP A 180 9.19 0.57 27.99
C TRP A 180 8.24 -0.59 27.63
N GLY A 181 7.24 -0.91 28.45
CA GLY A 181 6.36 -2.08 28.28
C GLY A 181 5.13 -1.88 27.37
N TYR A 182 4.81 -0.65 26.97
CA TYR A 182 3.47 -0.29 26.42
C TYR A 182 3.45 0.04 24.91
N LEU A 183 4.50 -0.36 24.20
CA LEU A 183 4.72 0.03 22.79
C LEU A 183 4.26 -1.04 21.77
N LYS A 184 3.68 -2.14 22.25
CA LYS A 184 3.31 -3.29 21.40
C LYS A 184 1.80 -3.30 21.10
N PRO A 185 1.38 -3.41 19.82
CA PRO A 185 -0.03 -3.59 19.49
C PRO A 185 -0.61 -4.86 20.12
N SER A 186 -1.91 -4.83 20.38
CA SER A 186 -2.63 -6.07 20.68
C SER A 186 -2.59 -7.00 19.46
N ILE A 187 -2.57 -8.32 19.71
CA ILE A 187 -2.47 -9.34 18.65
C ILE A 187 -3.61 -9.18 17.64
N GLU A 188 -4.83 -8.89 18.11
CA GLU A 188 -6.01 -8.67 17.27
C GLU A 188 -5.79 -7.56 16.25
N VAL A 189 -5.32 -6.40 16.72
CA VAL A 189 -5.12 -5.21 15.90
C VAL A 189 -3.92 -5.38 14.97
N PHE A 190 -2.88 -6.08 15.43
CA PHE A 190 -1.75 -6.49 14.60
C PHE A 190 -2.19 -7.36 13.42
N LEU A 191 -3.03 -8.38 13.67
CA LEU A 191 -3.56 -9.25 12.61
C LEU A 191 -4.41 -8.48 11.61
N ILE A 192 -5.26 -7.55 12.06
CA ILE A 192 -6.04 -6.68 11.17
C ILE A 192 -5.12 -5.87 10.26
N GLY A 193 -4.08 -5.23 10.82
CA GLY A 193 -3.10 -4.49 10.03
C GLY A 193 -2.39 -5.37 9.00
N CYS A 194 -2.01 -6.59 9.36
CA CYS A 194 -1.40 -7.54 8.41
C CYS A 194 -2.34 -7.89 7.26
N ILE A 195 -3.63 -8.11 7.54
CA ILE A 195 -4.65 -8.41 6.54
C ILE A 195 -4.82 -7.23 5.57
N ILE A 196 -4.83 -5.99 6.08
CA ILE A 196 -4.93 -4.78 5.25
C ILE A 196 -3.76 -4.69 4.26
N ILE A 197 -2.51 -4.87 4.72
CA ILE A 197 -1.32 -4.86 3.84
C ILE A 197 -1.42 -5.96 2.77
N LEU A 198 -1.85 -7.17 3.13
CA LEU A 198 -1.96 -8.28 2.18
C LEU A 198 -3.01 -8.00 1.10
N ILE A 199 -4.19 -7.50 1.49
CA ILE A 199 -5.28 -7.16 0.54
C ILE A 199 -4.85 -6.03 -0.39
N LEU A 200 -4.28 -4.95 0.16
CA LEU A 200 -3.83 -3.81 -0.63
C LEU A 200 -2.65 -4.17 -1.54
N GLY A 201 -1.72 -5.00 -1.08
CA GLY A 201 -0.64 -5.56 -1.90
C GLY A 201 -1.16 -6.39 -3.08
N TYR A 202 -2.20 -7.21 -2.85
CA TYR A 202 -2.87 -7.95 -3.93
C TYR A 202 -3.49 -7.02 -4.97
N LEU A 203 -4.22 -5.99 -4.51
CA LEU A 203 -4.87 -5.01 -5.39
C LEU A 203 -3.86 -4.18 -6.19
N GLU A 204 -2.76 -3.76 -5.56
CA GLU A 204 -1.64 -3.07 -6.20
C GLU A 204 -0.99 -3.94 -7.29
N SER A 205 -0.79 -5.24 -7.03
CA SER A 205 -0.34 -6.17 -8.07
C SER A 205 -1.32 -6.26 -9.23
N GLY A 206 -2.62 -6.26 -8.93
CA GLY A 206 -3.69 -6.23 -9.92
C GLY A 206 -3.63 -4.97 -10.80
N LEU A 207 -3.47 -3.80 -10.17
CA LEU A 207 -3.35 -2.52 -10.86
C LEU A 207 -2.13 -2.49 -11.80
N ASN A 208 -0.96 -2.88 -11.29
CA ASN A 208 0.27 -2.92 -12.08
C ASN A 208 0.18 -3.91 -13.25
N ALA A 209 -0.48 -5.06 -13.06
CA ALA A 209 -0.75 -6.00 -14.15
C ALA A 209 -1.67 -5.39 -15.21
N SER A 210 -2.72 -4.66 -14.81
CA SER A 210 -3.62 -3.97 -15.75
C SER A 210 -2.91 -2.88 -16.56
N ILE A 211 -2.03 -2.09 -15.92
CA ILE A 211 -1.19 -1.09 -16.58
C ILE A 211 -0.26 -1.76 -17.61
N GLY A 212 0.40 -2.86 -17.20
CA GLY A 212 1.28 -3.64 -18.07
C GLY A 212 0.57 -4.18 -19.32
N LEU A 213 -0.66 -4.69 -19.16
CA LEU A 213 -1.45 -5.18 -20.30
C LEU A 213 -1.81 -4.06 -21.29
N ILE A 214 -2.20 -2.88 -20.81
CA ILE A 214 -2.47 -1.73 -21.69
C ILE A 214 -1.20 -1.28 -22.40
N ALA A 215 -0.10 -1.15 -21.67
CA ALA A 215 1.17 -0.75 -22.24
C ALA A 215 1.63 -1.75 -23.32
N GLY A 216 1.41 -3.05 -23.09
CA GLY A 216 1.69 -4.11 -24.06
C GLY A 216 0.82 -4.04 -25.32
N LEU A 217 -0.48 -3.75 -25.17
CA LEU A 217 -1.43 -3.64 -26.28
C LEU A 217 -1.38 -2.28 -27.01
N SER A 218 -0.66 -1.32 -26.46
CA SER A 218 -0.45 -0.01 -27.10
C SER A 218 0.48 -0.13 -28.31
N ARG A 219 0.28 0.74 -29.30
CA ARG A 219 1.15 0.81 -30.50
C ARG A 219 2.62 1.13 -30.16
N LEU A 220 2.85 1.74 -28.99
CA LEU A 220 4.19 2.06 -28.49
C LEU A 220 5.00 0.82 -28.08
N SER A 221 4.37 -0.35 -27.94
CA SER A 221 5.07 -1.58 -27.56
C SER A 221 6.03 -2.10 -28.64
N VAL A 222 5.79 -1.76 -29.90
CA VAL A 222 6.61 -2.19 -31.05
C VAL A 222 8.03 -1.63 -30.96
N ASN A 223 8.20 -0.42 -30.41
CA ASN A 223 9.48 0.28 -30.32
C ASN A 223 10.26 -0.01 -29.02
N GLY A 224 9.79 -0.95 -28.19
CA GLY A 224 10.41 -1.24 -26.88
C GLY A 224 10.17 -0.16 -25.81
N LEU A 225 9.38 0.88 -26.10
CA LEU A 225 9.06 1.98 -25.19
C LEU A 225 7.90 1.67 -24.22
N SER A 226 7.30 0.49 -24.31
CA SER A 226 6.14 0.11 -23.48
C SER A 226 6.44 0.07 -21.98
N THR A 227 7.64 -0.35 -21.57
CA THR A 227 8.01 -0.37 -20.14
C THR A 227 8.14 1.05 -19.60
N PHE A 228 8.74 1.95 -20.39
CA PHE A 228 8.80 3.37 -20.07
C PHE A 228 7.38 3.96 -19.96
N TYR A 229 6.53 3.71 -20.96
CA TYR A 229 5.14 4.16 -20.95
C TYR A 229 4.33 3.66 -19.74
N GLY A 230 4.42 2.37 -19.40
CA GLY A 230 3.77 1.83 -18.21
C GLY A 230 4.29 2.43 -16.90
N SER A 231 5.60 2.68 -16.82
CA SER A 231 6.23 3.32 -15.67
C SER A 231 5.80 4.78 -15.53
N VAL A 232 5.69 5.51 -16.65
CA VAL A 232 5.17 6.88 -16.68
C VAL A 232 3.71 6.91 -16.22
N ILE A 233 2.84 6.00 -16.69
CA ILE A 233 1.46 5.90 -16.19
C ILE A 233 1.44 5.73 -14.66
N ARG A 234 2.26 4.81 -14.12
CA ARG A 234 2.33 4.59 -12.67
C ARG A 234 2.81 5.82 -11.93
N LEU A 235 3.86 6.48 -12.43
CA LEU A 235 4.42 7.69 -11.82
C LEU A 235 3.45 8.87 -11.88
N SER A 236 2.76 9.06 -13.00
CA SER A 236 1.72 10.08 -13.14
C SER A 236 0.56 9.85 -12.18
N LEU A 237 0.13 8.61 -11.97
CA LEU A 237 -0.87 8.29 -10.94
C LEU A 237 -0.38 8.66 -9.54
N LEU A 238 0.88 8.36 -9.20
CA LEU A 238 1.46 8.74 -7.91
C LEU A 238 1.51 10.27 -7.72
N ILE A 239 2.00 10.99 -8.72
CA ILE A 239 2.11 12.46 -8.69
C ILE A 239 0.74 13.11 -8.57
N THR A 240 -0.25 12.65 -9.34
CA THR A 240 -1.63 13.18 -9.25
C THR A 240 -2.21 12.96 -7.86
N ILE A 241 -1.96 11.80 -7.24
CA ILE A 241 -2.45 11.51 -5.89
C ILE A 241 -1.74 12.40 -4.85
N LEU A 242 -0.42 12.54 -4.94
CA LEU A 242 0.35 13.46 -4.08
C LEU A 242 -0.14 14.90 -4.19
N PHE A 243 -0.33 15.39 -5.41
CA PHE A 243 -0.83 16.74 -5.65
C PHE A 243 -2.26 16.92 -5.11
N SER A 244 -3.12 15.90 -5.26
CA SER A 244 -4.48 15.94 -4.72
C SER A 244 -4.51 15.97 -3.18
N ILE A 245 -3.58 15.25 -2.53
CA ILE A 245 -3.45 15.29 -1.07
C ILE A 245 -2.91 16.64 -0.62
N SER A 246 -1.87 17.16 -1.29
CA SER A 246 -1.27 18.45 -0.97
C SER A 246 -2.26 19.61 -1.14
N SER A 247 -3.06 19.62 -2.21
CA SER A 247 -4.04 20.69 -2.45
C SER A 247 -5.18 20.69 -1.43
N MET A 248 -5.56 19.50 -0.95
CA MET A 248 -6.51 19.38 0.17
C MET A 248 -5.93 19.95 1.46
N HIS A 249 -4.63 19.76 1.72
CA HIS A 249 -3.96 20.31 2.89
C HIS A 249 -3.97 21.86 2.91
N ASP A 250 -3.66 22.50 1.79
CA ASP A 250 -3.63 23.96 1.67
C ASP A 250 -5.02 24.60 1.88
N PHE A 251 -6.08 23.94 1.41
CA PHE A 251 -7.46 24.38 1.64
C PHE A 251 -7.80 24.47 3.15
N PHE A 252 -7.31 23.54 3.96
CA PHE A 252 -7.55 23.54 5.41
C PHE A 252 -6.74 24.57 6.18
N ARG A 253 -5.49 24.79 5.78
CA ARG A 253 -4.69 25.87 6.36
C ARG A 253 -5.40 27.21 6.19
N PHE A 254 -6.03 27.42 5.04
CA PHE A 254 -6.82 28.61 4.76
C PHE A 254 -8.11 28.69 5.61
N ALA A 255 -8.85 27.59 5.74
CA ALA A 255 -10.07 27.54 6.57
C ALA A 255 -9.79 27.85 8.06
N ASN A 256 -8.66 27.37 8.58
CA ASN A 256 -8.27 27.58 9.98
C ASN A 256 -7.89 29.04 10.29
N ILE A 257 -7.39 29.78 9.30
CA ILE A 257 -7.10 31.22 9.42
C ILE A 257 -8.41 32.03 9.51
N CYS A 258 -9.47 31.61 8.83
CA CYS A 258 -10.78 32.26 8.93
C CYS A 258 -11.38 32.16 10.34
N ASN A 259 -11.20 31.04 11.04
CA ASN A 259 -11.71 30.85 12.40
C ASN A 259 -11.08 31.77 13.44
N ASN A 260 -9.81 32.15 13.25
CA ASN A 260 -9.16 33.14 14.11
C ASN A 260 -9.69 34.57 13.90
N LEU A 261 -10.37 34.85 12.78
CA LEU A 261 -11.00 36.14 12.52
C LEU A 261 -12.44 36.25 13.06
N THR A 262 -13.12 35.12 13.32
CA THR A 262 -14.55 35.04 13.69
C THR A 262 -14.83 34.87 15.17
N TYR A 263 -13.85 35.07 16.06
CA TYR A 263 -14.00 35.01 17.53
C TYR A 263 -14.99 36.04 18.12
N ILE A 264 -15.65 36.86 17.30
CA ILE A 264 -16.55 37.95 17.72
C ILE A 264 -18.04 37.51 17.79
N ILE A 265 -18.44 36.32 17.31
CA ILE A 265 -19.87 35.93 17.25
C ILE A 265 -20.14 34.55 17.89
N THR A 266 -20.50 34.51 19.17
CA THR A 266 -20.42 33.33 20.04
C THR A 266 -21.51 32.26 19.89
N ASN A 267 -22.61 32.48 19.15
CA ASN A 267 -23.67 31.44 19.01
C ASN A 267 -23.76 30.79 17.63
N HIS A 268 -23.15 31.38 16.58
CA HIS A 268 -22.99 30.73 15.27
C HIS A 268 -21.78 29.77 15.24
N CYS A 269 -20.83 29.95 16.18
CA CYS A 269 -19.59 29.18 16.22
C CYS A 269 -19.79 27.69 16.59
N ALA A 270 -20.72 27.33 17.48
CA ALA A 270 -20.89 25.92 17.86
C ALA A 270 -21.37 25.02 16.70
N PHE A 271 -22.17 25.57 15.78
CA PHE A 271 -22.59 24.86 14.57
C PHE A 271 -21.44 24.77 13.57
N LEU A 272 -20.71 25.87 13.36
CA LEU A 272 -19.52 25.92 12.49
C LEU A 272 -18.40 24.99 12.98
N ASP A 273 -18.14 24.94 14.29
CA ASP A 273 -17.16 24.04 14.93
C ASP A 273 -17.50 22.57 14.70
N ASN A 274 -18.78 22.21 14.79
CA ASN A 274 -19.22 20.84 14.53
C ASN A 274 -19.10 20.47 13.05
N LEU A 275 -19.41 21.41 12.15
CA LEU A 275 -19.30 21.24 10.71
C LEU A 275 -17.82 21.14 10.28
N GLU A 276 -16.95 21.92 10.89
CA GLU A 276 -15.50 21.84 10.69
C GLU A 276 -14.89 20.56 11.25
N ARG A 277 -15.29 20.13 12.45
CA ARG A 277 -14.84 18.83 12.99
C ARG A 277 -15.28 17.67 12.11
N LEU A 278 -16.51 17.71 11.59
CA LEU A 278 -17.02 16.70 10.68
C LEU A 278 -16.28 16.75 9.34
N SER A 279 -16.07 17.94 8.78
CA SER A 279 -15.30 18.12 7.55
C SER A 279 -13.90 17.54 7.72
N ARG A 280 -13.15 17.96 8.74
CA ARG A 280 -11.80 17.49 9.04
C ARG A 280 -11.73 15.97 9.16
N ARG A 281 -12.68 15.33 9.85
CA ARG A 281 -12.76 13.86 9.95
C ARG A 281 -12.98 13.18 8.60
N MET A 282 -13.81 13.75 7.73
CA MET A 282 -13.99 13.23 6.37
C MET A 282 -12.69 13.33 5.58
N TYR A 283 -11.97 14.45 5.66
CA TYR A 283 -10.69 14.63 4.97
C TYR A 283 -9.62 13.68 5.48
N ASP A 284 -9.44 13.55 6.78
CA ASP A 284 -8.52 12.57 7.35
C ASP A 284 -8.82 11.17 6.79
N THR A 285 -10.10 10.81 6.66
CA THR A 285 -10.52 9.51 6.14
C THR A 285 -10.23 9.36 4.64
N ILE A 286 -10.44 10.41 3.84
CA ILE A 286 -10.14 10.42 2.40
C ILE A 286 -8.63 10.36 2.17
N GLU A 287 -7.85 11.11 2.96
CA GLU A 287 -6.40 11.10 2.92
C GLU A 287 -5.88 9.70 3.27
N LEU A 288 -6.37 9.12 4.38
CA LEU A 288 -6.08 7.74 4.77
C LEU A 288 -6.46 6.73 3.68
N ALA A 289 -7.52 7.00 2.90
CA ALA A 289 -7.94 6.14 1.80
C ALA A 289 -7.10 6.33 0.52
N ALA A 290 -6.43 7.48 0.36
CA ALA A 290 -5.56 7.78 -0.78
C ALA A 290 -4.11 7.32 -0.55
N MET A 291 -3.63 7.34 0.69
CA MET A 291 -2.25 6.93 1.04
C MET A 291 -1.85 5.53 0.55
N PRO A 292 -2.75 4.50 0.57
CA PRO A 292 -2.44 3.18 0.04
C PRO A 292 -1.95 3.13 -1.41
N PHE A 293 -2.20 4.14 -2.23
CA PHE A 293 -1.65 4.21 -3.59
C PHE A 293 -0.17 4.57 -3.63
N LEU A 294 0.33 5.20 -2.57
CA LEU A 294 1.72 5.60 -2.39
C LEU A 294 2.51 4.52 -1.64
N ASP A 295 1.92 3.98 -0.57
CA ASP A 295 2.64 3.16 0.41
C ASP A 295 2.10 1.73 0.56
N GLN A 296 1.10 1.34 -0.25
CA GLN A 296 0.43 0.03 -0.21
C GLN A 296 -0.24 -0.29 1.13
N GLY A 297 -0.68 0.75 1.85
CA GLY A 297 -1.40 0.63 3.11
C GLY A 297 -0.50 0.51 4.33
N THR A 298 0.78 0.87 4.23
CA THR A 298 1.73 0.80 5.34
C THR A 298 1.32 1.72 6.48
N LEU A 299 1.09 3.00 6.20
CA LEU A 299 0.63 4.04 7.12
C LEU A 299 -0.76 3.72 7.65
N LEU A 300 -1.66 3.26 6.78
CA LEU A 300 -3.01 2.85 7.19
C LEU A 300 -2.95 1.71 8.21
N SER A 301 -2.09 0.73 7.95
CA SER A 301 -1.90 -0.43 8.82
C SER A 301 -1.15 -0.05 10.09
N ALA A 302 -0.15 0.83 10.03
CA ALA A 302 0.51 1.41 11.19
C ALA A 302 -0.52 2.10 12.10
N ASN A 303 -1.44 2.85 11.51
CA ASN A 303 -2.49 3.55 12.24
C ASN A 303 -3.51 2.59 12.89
N VAL A 304 -3.77 1.45 12.24
CA VAL A 304 -4.55 0.37 12.86
C VAL A 304 -3.76 -0.24 14.00
N MET A 305 -2.49 -0.63 13.77
CA MET A 305 -1.53 -1.23 14.71
C MET A 305 -1.15 -0.34 15.89
N ARG A 306 -1.97 0.67 16.21
CA ARG A 306 -1.84 1.47 17.40
C ARG A 306 -1.91 0.56 18.65
N PRO A 307 -0.92 0.64 19.55
CA PRO A 307 -1.00 0.00 20.84
C PRO A 307 -2.21 0.47 21.64
N SER A 308 -2.98 -0.49 22.15
CA SER A 308 -4.11 -0.25 23.02
C SER A 308 -3.63 -0.31 24.47
N ASP A 309 -3.66 0.81 25.18
CA ASP A 309 -3.36 0.78 26.60
C ASP A 309 -4.58 0.25 27.38
N ARG A 310 -4.51 -1.03 27.77
CA ARG A 310 -5.52 -1.64 28.64
C ARG A 310 -5.28 -1.33 30.12
N ARG A 311 -4.12 -0.79 30.54
CA ARG A 311 -3.74 -0.63 31.97
C ARG A 311 -3.90 0.78 32.53
N ILE A 312 -4.26 1.78 31.73
CA ILE A 312 -4.87 3.04 32.25
C ILE A 312 -6.13 2.74 33.10
N ARG A 313 -6.71 1.53 32.97
CA ARG A 313 -7.81 1.04 33.83
C ARG A 313 -7.44 0.83 35.30
N ASP A 314 -6.17 0.55 35.62
CA ASP A 314 -5.82 -0.05 36.92
C ASP A 314 -4.87 0.79 37.78
N ILE A 315 -4.47 1.99 37.35
CA ILE A 315 -3.82 2.96 38.25
C ILE A 315 -4.91 3.62 39.11
N THR A 316 -5.49 2.82 39.99
CA THR A 316 -6.09 3.33 41.22
C THR A 316 -4.92 3.66 42.13
N THR A 317 -4.60 4.94 42.23
CA THR A 317 -3.69 5.45 43.25
C THR A 317 -4.27 5.10 44.62
N PRO A 318 -3.53 4.43 45.51
CA PRO A 318 -3.84 4.49 46.92
C PRO A 318 -3.24 5.78 47.44
N GLU A 319 -4.04 6.83 47.71
CA GLU A 319 -3.80 7.85 48.75
C GLU A 319 -4.87 8.98 48.77
N PRO A 320 -5.03 9.73 49.88
CA PRO A 320 -6.31 10.13 50.42
C PRO A 320 -6.49 11.65 50.35
N TYR A 321 -6.71 12.19 49.15
CA TYR A 321 -7.11 13.59 49.02
C TYR A 321 -8.35 13.71 48.13
N PRO A 322 -9.42 14.38 48.60
CA PRO A 322 -10.60 14.62 47.79
C PRO A 322 -10.34 15.83 46.89
N ARG A 323 -9.46 15.67 45.88
CA ARG A 323 -9.64 16.46 44.66
C ARG A 323 -10.83 15.85 43.93
N LYS A 324 -11.84 16.65 43.62
CA LYS A 324 -12.78 16.34 42.55
C LYS A 324 -12.00 16.34 41.24
N GLU A 325 -11.22 15.28 41.04
CA GLU A 325 -10.81 14.87 39.72
C GLU A 325 -12.10 14.55 38.99
N ILE A 326 -12.41 15.36 37.99
CA ILE A 326 -13.20 14.91 36.86
C ILE A 326 -12.36 13.79 36.28
N ILE A 327 -12.54 12.58 36.81
CA ILE A 327 -11.98 11.35 36.28
C ILE A 327 -12.57 11.29 34.87
N LEU A 328 -11.81 11.76 33.89
CA LEU A 328 -12.00 11.45 32.49
C LEU A 328 -11.73 9.96 32.37
N LYS A 329 -12.76 9.20 32.77
CA LYS A 329 -12.93 7.76 32.60
C LYS A 329 -13.17 7.42 31.12
N ASN A 330 -12.62 8.24 30.23
CA ASN A 330 -12.57 7.96 28.82
C ASN A 330 -11.37 7.03 28.66
N GLU A 331 -11.63 5.74 28.86
CA GLU A 331 -10.87 4.70 28.17
C GLU A 331 -10.56 5.23 26.77
N TYR A 332 -9.28 5.27 26.39
CA TYR A 332 -8.91 5.65 25.04
C TYR A 332 -9.39 4.50 24.12
N ASP A 333 -10.68 4.55 23.76
CA ASP A 333 -11.30 3.54 22.93
C ASP A 333 -10.73 3.69 21.52
N ASN A 334 -9.82 2.78 21.16
CA ASN A 334 -9.22 2.76 19.83
C ASN A 334 -10.20 2.26 18.76
N ARG A 335 -11.36 1.69 19.13
CA ARG A 335 -12.37 1.18 18.18
C ARG A 335 -12.82 2.19 17.12
N PRO A 336 -13.21 3.44 17.45
CA PRO A 336 -13.56 4.44 16.44
C PRO A 336 -12.42 4.74 15.45
N VAL A 337 -11.16 4.72 15.91
CA VAL A 337 -9.98 4.95 15.04
C VAL A 337 -9.75 3.75 14.14
N VAL A 338 -9.80 2.53 14.68
CA VAL A 338 -9.70 1.29 13.91
C VAL A 338 -10.83 1.22 12.87
N LEU A 339 -12.07 1.57 13.25
CA LEU A 339 -13.21 1.61 12.34
C LEU A 339 -13.00 2.63 11.21
N ARG A 340 -12.51 3.84 11.53
CA ARG A 340 -12.16 4.85 10.50
C ARG A 340 -11.12 4.31 9.52
N ASN A 341 -10.07 3.66 10.01
CA ASN A 341 -9.03 3.09 9.15
C ASN A 341 -9.55 1.91 8.32
N LEU A 342 -10.46 1.09 8.86
CA LEU A 342 -11.14 0.04 8.09
C LEU A 342 -12.03 0.63 6.99
N ILE A 343 -12.79 1.67 7.29
CA ILE A 343 -13.58 2.40 6.28
C ILE A 343 -12.66 2.96 5.19
N ALA A 344 -11.55 3.60 5.57
CA ALA A 344 -10.55 4.08 4.62
C ALA A 344 -9.98 2.93 3.76
N ALA A 345 -9.66 1.77 4.36
CA ALA A 345 -9.17 0.60 3.62
C ALA A 345 -10.20 0.09 2.58
N VAL A 346 -11.48 0.07 2.95
CA VAL A 346 -12.58 -0.31 2.05
C VAL A 346 -12.70 0.69 0.89
N ILE A 347 -12.64 1.99 1.18
CA ILE A 347 -12.66 3.05 0.17
C ILE A 347 -11.46 2.89 -0.79
N SER A 348 -10.24 2.69 -0.27
CA SER A 348 -9.05 2.41 -1.08
C SER A 348 -9.26 1.19 -1.97
N GLY A 349 -9.77 0.09 -1.39
CA GLY A 349 -10.04 -1.14 -2.12
C GLY A 349 -11.02 -0.93 -3.26
N PHE A 350 -12.06 -0.13 -3.04
CA PHE A 350 -13.01 0.27 -4.07
C PHE A 350 -12.36 1.10 -5.19
N PHE A 351 -11.51 2.07 -4.85
CA PHE A 351 -10.76 2.85 -5.86
C PHE A 351 -9.80 1.97 -6.68
N TYR A 352 -9.07 1.06 -6.04
CA TYR A 352 -8.25 0.06 -6.74
C TYR A 352 -9.09 -0.76 -7.72
N TYR A 353 -10.24 -1.26 -7.27
CA TYR A 353 -11.16 -2.02 -8.13
C TYR A 353 -11.63 -1.19 -9.34
N LEU A 354 -11.99 0.08 -9.14
CA LEU A 354 -12.40 0.96 -10.23
C LEU A 354 -11.28 1.19 -11.24
N LEU A 355 -10.05 1.44 -10.78
CA LEU A 355 -8.89 1.63 -11.65
C LEU A 355 -8.54 0.36 -12.43
N ILE A 356 -8.51 -0.80 -11.76
CA ILE A 356 -8.30 -2.11 -12.40
C ILE A 356 -9.35 -2.33 -13.49
N ARG A 357 -10.64 -2.11 -13.18
CA ARG A 357 -11.74 -2.26 -14.13
C ARG A 357 -11.62 -1.29 -15.30
N PHE A 358 -11.27 -0.03 -15.05
CA PHE A 358 -11.04 0.98 -16.08
C PHE A 358 -9.94 0.53 -17.05
N PHE A 359 -8.80 0.10 -16.50
CA PHE A 359 -7.67 -0.32 -17.30
C PHE A 359 -7.94 -1.60 -18.10
N LEU A 360 -8.59 -2.60 -17.49
CA LEU A 360 -8.95 -3.83 -18.21
C LEU A 360 -9.97 -3.58 -19.35
N ARG A 361 -10.92 -2.66 -19.15
CA ARG A 361 -11.83 -2.21 -20.22
C ARG A 361 -11.06 -1.55 -21.36
N ARG A 362 -10.10 -0.68 -21.05
CA ARG A 362 -9.21 -0.04 -22.03
C ARG A 362 -8.38 -1.08 -22.79
N ALA A 363 -7.76 -2.03 -22.09
CA ALA A 363 -7.01 -3.13 -22.69
C ALA A 363 -7.89 -3.95 -23.66
N THR A 364 -9.12 -4.28 -23.26
CA THR A 364 -10.06 -5.01 -24.12
C THR A 364 -10.40 -4.22 -25.39
N ARG A 365 -10.65 -2.91 -25.28
CA ARG A 365 -10.88 -2.05 -26.45
C ARG A 365 -9.68 -2.00 -27.38
N PHE A 366 -8.47 -1.89 -26.84
CA PHE A 366 -7.25 -1.93 -27.64
C PHE A 366 -7.08 -3.28 -28.37
N ALA A 367 -7.39 -4.38 -27.69
CA ALA A 367 -7.36 -5.71 -28.30
C ALA A 367 -8.33 -5.83 -29.48
N ILE A 368 -9.54 -5.28 -29.37
CA ILE A 368 -10.53 -5.28 -30.46
C ILE A 368 -10.07 -4.39 -31.62
N VAL A 369 -9.72 -3.13 -31.34
CA VAL A 369 -9.42 -2.13 -32.38
C VAL A 369 -8.12 -2.44 -33.13
N ASN A 370 -7.06 -2.85 -32.43
CA ASN A 370 -5.76 -3.04 -33.05
C ASN A 370 -5.56 -4.44 -33.64
N HIS A 371 -6.33 -5.44 -33.19
CA HIS A 371 -6.11 -6.84 -33.56
C HIS A 371 -7.33 -7.53 -34.16
N GLY A 372 -8.43 -6.81 -34.42
CA GLY A 372 -9.61 -7.36 -35.11
C GLY A 372 -10.32 -8.45 -34.32
N ALA A 373 -10.16 -8.49 -33.00
CA ALA A 373 -10.85 -9.47 -32.17
C ALA A 373 -12.36 -9.28 -32.28
N SER A 374 -13.10 -10.37 -32.53
CA SER A 374 -14.54 -10.31 -32.79
C SER A 374 -15.25 -9.60 -31.65
N GLY A 375 -15.78 -8.43 -31.97
CA GLY A 375 -16.41 -7.53 -31.03
C GLY A 375 -17.90 -7.80 -30.97
N THR A 376 -18.34 -8.91 -30.37
CA THR A 376 -19.63 -8.86 -29.68
C THR A 376 -19.39 -8.08 -28.40
N LEU A 377 -19.55 -6.75 -28.49
CA LEU A 377 -19.74 -5.90 -27.33
C LEU A 377 -21.06 -6.32 -26.69
N GLU A 378 -21.03 -7.36 -25.85
CA GLU A 378 -22.08 -7.59 -24.87
C GLU A 378 -22.08 -6.35 -23.96
N LEU A 379 -23.04 -5.47 -24.25
CA LEU A 379 -23.30 -4.20 -23.56
C LEU A 379 -23.63 -4.43 -22.08
#